data_AF-A0A1F9M390-F1
#
_entry.id   AF-A0A1F9M390-F1
#
_cell.length_a   1.000
_cell.length_b   1.000
_cell.length_c   1.000
_cell.angle_alpha   90.00
_cell.angle_beta   90.00
_cell.angle_gamma   90.00
#
_symmetry.space_group_name_H-M   'P 1'
#
loop_
_entity.id
_entity.type
_entity.pdbx_description
1 polymer ?
#
loop_
_entity_poly.entity_id
_entity_poly.type
_entity_poly.pdbx_seq_one_letter_code
_entity_poly.pdbx_strand_id
1 'polypeptide(L)'
;MNHLLQEVDRGLRELALLAEAMAAYKKGFNERFLNVLRVGGFAALLVFFFGDLLTKHFLGMPDTVLLAALADGTLGRQHLIGPLVGVLLVLVCMSMFVQRWLIPSYIRRSLAALDRLLPLETAYKQDLWERVRSQVQQCIATQGRRHLRTSHNRNVRRVQRFVAGDLRRLYERIKPG
;
A
#
# COMPACT_ATOMS: atom_id res chain seq x y z
N MET A 1 -35.36 -26.86 0.19
CA MET A 1 -33.96 -26.88 0.66
C MET A 1 -32.93 -26.46 -0.40
N ASN A 2 -33.13 -26.74 -1.70
CA ASN A 2 -32.19 -26.32 -2.75
C ASN A 2 -32.03 -24.80 -2.94
N HIS A 3 -33.10 -24.02 -2.82
CA HIS A 3 -33.04 -22.56 -3.05
C HIS A 3 -32.17 -21.81 -2.04
N LEU A 4 -32.31 -22.14 -0.74
CA LEU A 4 -31.52 -21.51 0.33
C LEU A 4 -30.02 -21.83 0.22
N LEU A 5 -29.66 -23.06 -0.15
CA LEU A 5 -28.26 -23.44 -0.37
C LEU A 5 -27.67 -22.72 -1.58
N GLN A 6 -28.46 -22.51 -2.63
CA GLN A 6 -28.03 -21.84 -3.86
C GLN A 6 -27.85 -20.33 -3.65
N GLU A 7 -28.72 -19.69 -2.85
CA GLU A 7 -28.57 -18.29 -2.44
C GLU A 7 -27.35 -18.08 -1.55
N VAL A 8 -27.10 -19.00 -0.61
CA VAL A 8 -25.91 -18.96 0.25
C VAL A 8 -24.63 -19.16 -0.55
N ASP A 9 -24.57 -20.13 -1.47
CA ASP A 9 -23.41 -20.35 -2.32
C ASP A 9 -23.14 -19.12 -3.21
N ARG A 10 -24.19 -18.49 -3.74
CA ARG A 10 -24.07 -17.26 -4.52
C ARG A 10 -23.54 -16.09 -3.68
N GLY A 11 -24.11 -15.85 -2.51
CA GLY A 11 -23.66 -14.79 -1.60
C GLY A 11 -22.21 -14.98 -1.17
N LEU A 12 -21.78 -16.22 -0.92
CA LEU A 12 -20.38 -16.55 -0.61
C LEU A 12 -19.44 -16.21 -1.78
N ARG A 13 -19.83 -16.51 -3.02
CA ARG A 13 -19.03 -16.19 -4.21
C ARG A 13 -18.93 -14.68 -4.43
N GLU A 14 -20.02 -13.94 -4.25
CA GLU A 14 -20.03 -12.47 -4.34
C GLU A 14 -19.09 -11.84 -3.30
N LEU A 15 -19.15 -12.32 -2.05
CA LEU A 15 -18.32 -11.85 -0.95
C LEU A 15 -16.84 -12.22 -1.14
N ALA A 16 -16.56 -13.39 -1.72
CA ALA A 16 -15.22 -13.79 -2.11
C ALA A 16 -14.64 -12.88 -3.21
N LEU A 17 -15.44 -12.54 -4.22
CA LEU A 17 -15.03 -11.64 -5.30
C LEU A 17 -14.78 -10.20 -4.77
N LEU A 18 -15.63 -9.71 -3.86
CA LEU A 18 -15.42 -8.44 -3.18
C LEU A 18 -14.10 -8.44 -2.40
N ALA A 19 -13.84 -9.51 -1.64
CA ALA A 19 -12.60 -9.66 -0.88
C ALA A 19 -11.37 -9.71 -1.80
N GLU A 20 -11.47 -10.40 -2.95
CA GLU A 20 -10.41 -10.46 -3.96
C GLU A 20 -10.12 -9.07 -4.55
N ALA A 21 -11.15 -8.31 -4.92
CA ALA A 21 -11.03 -6.94 -5.43
C ALA A 21 -10.37 -6.01 -4.41
N MET A 22 -10.78 -6.07 -3.14
CA MET A 22 -10.21 -5.25 -2.08
C MET A 22 -8.77 -5.65 -1.74
N ALA A 23 -8.44 -6.94 -1.84
CA ALA A 23 -7.07 -7.42 -1.69
C ALA A 23 -6.16 -6.92 -2.83
N ALA A 24 -6.64 -6.97 -4.07
CA ALA A 24 -5.94 -6.44 -5.23
C ALA A 24 -5.74 -4.92 -5.13
N TYR A 25 -6.80 -4.18 -4.74
CA TYR A 25 -6.73 -2.74 -4.47
C TYR A 25 -5.64 -2.38 -3.45
N LYS A 26 -5.57 -3.12 -2.34
CA LYS A 26 -4.53 -2.89 -1.32
C LYS A 26 -3.13 -3.28 -1.81
N LYS A 27 -3.00 -4.39 -2.54
CA LYS A 27 -1.73 -4.86 -3.09
C LYS A 27 -1.14 -3.83 -4.05
N GLY A 28 -1.93 -3.31 -4.99
CA GLY A 28 -1.49 -2.29 -5.93
C GLY A 28 -1.05 -0.97 -5.26
N PHE A 29 -1.67 -0.60 -4.14
CA PHE A 29 -1.22 0.54 -3.36
C PHE A 29 0.12 0.26 -2.68
N ASN A 30 0.26 -0.90 -2.05
CA ASN A 30 1.50 -1.29 -1.37
C ASN A 30 2.70 -1.31 -2.33
N GLU A 31 2.52 -1.81 -3.55
CA GLU A 31 3.59 -1.79 -4.57
C GLU A 31 4.03 -0.36 -4.90
N ARG A 32 3.09 0.56 -5.10
CA ARG A 32 3.41 1.99 -5.33
C ARG A 32 4.05 2.64 -4.11
N PHE A 33 3.54 2.36 -2.92
CA PHE A 33 4.07 2.88 -1.67
C PHE A 33 5.50 2.38 -1.40
N LEU A 34 5.77 1.10 -1.64
CA LEU A 34 7.12 0.53 -1.55
C LEU A 34 8.07 1.16 -2.56
N ASN A 35 7.59 1.48 -3.76
CA ASN A 35 8.40 2.18 -4.74
C ASN A 35 8.75 3.60 -4.27
N VAL A 36 7.80 4.34 -3.69
CA VAL A 36 8.05 5.66 -3.08
C VAL A 36 9.03 5.56 -1.91
N LEU A 37 8.88 4.56 -1.04
CA LEU A 37 9.83 4.30 0.06
C LEU A 37 11.23 3.99 -0.46
N ARG A 38 11.34 3.17 -1.50
CA ARG A 38 12.63 2.85 -2.13
C ARG A 38 13.29 4.10 -2.69
N VAL A 39 12.57 4.85 -3.53
CA VAL A 39 13.09 6.06 -4.17
C VAL A 39 13.46 7.12 -3.15
N GLY A 40 12.59 7.42 -2.19
CA GLY A 40 12.93 8.44 -1.19
C GLY A 40 13.87 7.95 -0.09
N GLY A 41 14.01 6.63 0.11
CA GLY A 41 15.11 6.05 0.89
C GLY A 41 16.46 6.28 0.23
N PHE A 42 16.56 6.06 -1.09
CA PHE A 42 17.74 6.45 -1.87
C PHE A 42 17.98 7.96 -1.83
N ALA A 43 16.93 8.78 -1.96
CA ALA A 43 17.07 10.23 -1.84
C ALA A 43 17.56 10.66 -0.44
N ALA A 44 17.07 10.03 0.62
CA ALA A 44 17.51 10.30 1.98
C ALA A 44 19.00 9.94 2.16
N LEU A 45 19.46 8.80 1.62
CA LEU A 45 20.88 8.44 1.62
C LEU A 45 21.72 9.48 0.88
N LEU A 46 21.29 9.91 -0.30
CA LEU A 46 21.99 10.95 -1.06
C LEU A 46 22.07 12.26 -0.27
N VAL A 47 20.97 12.70 0.34
CA VAL A 47 20.95 13.91 1.16
C VAL A 47 21.80 13.76 2.43
N PHE A 48 21.88 12.56 3.01
CA PHE A 48 22.74 12.31 4.16
C PHE A 48 24.23 12.49 3.81
N PHE A 49 24.69 11.91 2.70
CA PHE A 49 26.11 11.96 2.34
C PHE A 49 26.53 13.23 1.60
N PHE A 50 25.62 13.83 0.83
CA PHE A 50 25.93 14.94 -0.06
C PHE A 50 25.13 16.22 0.23
N GLY A 51 24.18 16.18 1.17
CA GLY A 51 23.35 17.34 1.47
C GLY A 51 24.14 18.50 2.06
N ASP A 52 25.18 18.20 2.84
CA ASP A 52 26.08 19.17 3.45
C ASP A 52 27.04 19.83 2.43
N LEU A 53 27.39 19.15 1.34
CA LEU A 53 28.11 19.75 0.21
C LEU A 53 27.25 20.83 -0.46
N LEU A 54 25.96 20.55 -0.65
CA LEU A 54 25.02 21.52 -1.19
C LEU A 54 24.84 22.70 -0.23
N THR A 55 24.65 22.45 1.07
CA THR A 55 24.53 23.56 2.02
C THR A 55 25.83 24.37 2.10
N LYS A 56 27.00 23.74 2.04
CA LYS A 56 28.28 24.47 2.02
C LYS A 56 28.40 25.34 0.77
N HIS A 57 27.98 24.84 -0.38
CA HIS A 57 28.02 25.59 -1.63
C HIS A 57 27.06 26.79 -1.64
N PHE A 58 25.84 26.64 -1.11
CA PHE A 58 24.82 27.70 -1.14
C PHE A 58 24.83 28.64 0.06
N LEU A 59 25.14 28.14 1.26
CA LEU A 59 25.02 28.84 2.53
C LEU A 59 26.39 29.10 3.19
N GLY A 60 27.48 28.59 2.62
CA GLY A 60 28.84 28.73 3.18
C GLY A 60 29.10 27.89 4.44
N MET A 61 28.13 27.07 4.87
CA MET A 61 28.20 26.22 6.07
C MET A 61 27.84 24.77 5.74
N PRO A 62 28.43 23.75 6.41
CA PRO A 62 29.42 23.83 7.50
C PRO A 62 30.88 23.97 7.00
N ASP A 63 31.79 24.42 7.88
CA ASP A 63 33.23 24.57 7.57
C ASP A 63 33.85 23.25 7.08
N THR A 64 33.51 22.16 7.75
CA THR A 64 33.92 20.79 7.42
C THR A 64 32.71 19.92 7.12
N VAL A 65 32.66 19.40 5.89
CA VAL A 65 31.62 18.48 5.43
C VAL A 65 31.85 17.08 5.99
N LEU A 66 30.77 16.33 6.21
CA LEU A 66 30.72 14.96 6.70
C LEU A 66 31.71 14.05 5.95
N LEU A 67 31.71 14.09 4.62
CA LEU A 67 32.61 13.23 3.83
C LEU A 67 34.09 13.56 4.07
N ALA A 68 34.42 14.84 4.24
CA ALA A 68 35.79 15.26 4.56
C ALA A 68 36.16 14.85 5.99
N ALA A 69 35.27 15.09 6.96
CA ALA A 69 35.48 14.69 8.36
C ALA A 69 35.58 13.17 8.54
N LEU A 70 34.86 12.39 7.71
CA LEU A 70 34.95 10.93 7.68
C LEU A 70 36.29 10.46 7.09
N ALA A 71 36.76 11.10 6.01
CA ALA A 71 38.05 10.79 5.39
C ALA A 71 39.24 11.15 6.31
N ASP A 72 39.15 12.28 7.01
CA ASP A 72 40.19 12.77 7.91
C ASP A 72 40.15 12.10 9.30
N GLY A 73 39.17 11.23 9.56
CA GLY A 73 39.00 10.55 10.85
C GLY A 73 38.60 11.47 12.01
N THR A 74 38.20 12.70 11.74
CA THR A 74 37.83 13.73 12.73
C THR A 74 36.33 13.77 13.01
N LEU A 75 35.64 12.65 12.81
CA LEU A 75 34.18 12.57 12.84
C LEU A 75 33.61 12.79 14.25
N GLY A 76 33.27 14.04 14.55
CA GLY A 76 32.48 14.46 15.70
C GLY A 76 30.97 14.47 15.47
N ARG A 77 30.20 14.56 16.57
CA ARG A 77 28.71 14.61 16.54
C ARG A 77 28.17 15.79 15.72
N GLN A 78 28.90 16.90 15.70
CA GLN A 78 28.54 18.11 14.97
C GLN A 78 28.40 17.92 13.46
N HIS A 79 29.19 17.02 12.85
CA HIS A 79 29.13 16.75 11.41
C HIS A 79 27.91 15.90 11.01
N LEU A 80 27.24 15.25 11.97
CA LEU A 80 26.06 14.42 11.72
C LEU A 80 24.75 15.21 11.79
N ILE A 81 24.72 16.37 12.47
CA ILE A 81 23.49 17.13 12.70
C ILE A 81 22.87 17.61 11.37
N GLY A 82 23.69 18.24 10.51
CA GLY A 82 23.22 18.74 9.21
C GLY A 82 22.63 17.64 8.32
N PRO A 83 23.38 16.55 8.05
CA PRO A 83 22.88 15.37 7.35
C PRO A 83 21.59 14.78 7.92
N LEU A 84 21.48 14.67 9.26
CA LEU A 84 20.27 14.16 9.91
C LEU A 84 19.06 15.06 9.71
N VAL A 85 19.24 16.38 9.79
CA VAL A 85 18.17 17.36 9.49
C VAL A 85 17.74 17.23 8.03
N GLY A 86 18.68 17.07 7.09
CA GLY A 86 18.39 16.84 5.68
C GLY A 86 17.57 15.57 5.44
N VAL A 87 17.95 14.46 6.07
CA VAL A 87 17.18 13.21 6.02
C VAL A 87 15.77 13.40 6.58
N LEU A 88 15.64 14.09 7.71
CA LEU A 88 14.34 14.36 8.34
C LEU A 88 13.44 15.18 7.41
N LEU A 89 13.98 16.19 6.72
CA LEU A 89 13.25 16.95 5.71
C LEU A 89 12.77 16.07 4.56
N VAL A 90 13.61 15.17 4.05
CA VAL A 90 13.22 14.22 3.00
C VAL A 90 12.06 13.32 3.46
N LEU A 91 12.12 12.82 4.70
CA LEU A 91 11.06 11.98 5.28
C LEU A 91 9.75 12.76 5.45
N VAL A 92 9.80 14.03 5.88
CA VAL A 92 8.63 14.90 5.99
C VAL A 92 8.02 15.16 4.61
N CYS A 93 8.84 15.54 3.62
CA CYS A 93 8.41 15.75 2.24
C CYS A 93 7.76 14.49 1.65
N MET A 94 8.37 13.32 1.86
CA MET A 94 7.83 12.03 1.43
C MET A 94 6.48 11.74 2.10
N SER A 95 6.37 11.93 3.42
CA SER A 95 5.13 11.73 4.17
C SER A 95 4.01 12.63 3.63
N MET A 96 4.30 13.91 3.40
CA MET A 96 3.36 14.87 2.81
C MET A 96 2.95 14.46 1.39
N PHE A 97 3.91 14.04 0.56
CA PHE A 97 3.65 13.56 -0.80
C PHE A 97 2.69 12.36 -0.78
N VAL A 98 2.96 11.37 0.07
CA VAL A 98 2.10 10.18 0.18
C VAL A 98 0.69 10.57 0.62
N GLN A 99 0.57 11.40 1.66
CA GLN A 99 -0.72 11.76 2.23
C GLN A 99 -1.58 12.63 1.30
N ARG A 100 -0.95 13.59 0.62
CA ARG A 100 -1.65 14.64 -0.13
C ARG A 100 -1.78 14.33 -1.62
N TRP A 101 -0.90 13.51 -2.17
CA TRP A 101 -0.86 13.22 -3.61
C TRP A 101 -1.08 11.74 -3.91
N LEU A 102 -0.28 10.83 -3.32
CA LEU A 102 -0.32 9.41 -3.66
C LEU A 102 -1.67 8.76 -3.31
N ILE A 103 -2.12 8.91 -2.07
CA ILE A 103 -3.39 8.32 -1.60
C ILE A 103 -4.60 8.81 -2.41
N PRO A 104 -4.87 10.13 -2.53
CA PRO A 104 -6.06 10.58 -3.24
C PRO A 104 -6.00 10.27 -4.73
N SER A 105 -4.82 10.38 -5.37
CA SER A 105 -4.69 10.01 -6.79
C SER A 105 -4.89 8.51 -7.01
N TYR A 106 -4.42 7.66 -6.09
CA TYR A 106 -4.64 6.21 -6.17
C TYR A 106 -6.12 5.84 -6.03
N ILE A 107 -6.83 6.44 -5.07
CA ILE A 107 -8.27 6.23 -4.90
C ILE A 107 -9.02 6.65 -6.17
N ARG A 108 -8.77 7.86 -6.68
CA ARG A 108 -9.42 8.37 -7.90
C ARG A 108 -9.17 7.46 -9.11
N ARG A 109 -7.93 7.04 -9.32
CA ARG A 109 -7.56 6.14 -10.42
C ARG A 109 -8.19 4.75 -10.27
N SER A 110 -8.30 4.24 -9.05
CA SER A 110 -8.92 2.93 -8.78
C SER A 110 -10.43 2.97 -8.99
N LEU A 111 -11.10 4.06 -8.61
CA LEU A 111 -12.53 4.26 -8.88
C LEU A 111 -12.82 4.41 -10.38
N ALA A 112 -11.95 5.11 -11.12
CA ALA A 112 -12.07 5.26 -12.58
C ALA A 112 -11.82 3.95 -13.34
N ALA A 113 -11.08 3.00 -12.75
CA ALA A 113 -10.68 1.76 -13.41
C ALA A 113 -10.90 0.54 -12.50
N LEU A 114 -12.12 0.42 -11.96
CA LEU A 114 -12.54 -0.72 -11.11
C LEU A 114 -12.30 -2.07 -11.80
N ASP A 115 -12.59 -2.15 -13.10
CA ASP A 115 -12.46 -3.38 -13.89
C ASP A 115 -11.00 -3.82 -14.07
N ARG A 116 -10.02 -2.94 -13.80
CA ARG A 116 -8.59 -3.29 -13.80
C ARG A 116 -8.12 -3.92 -12.48
N LEU A 117 -8.96 -3.93 -11.44
CA LEU A 117 -8.60 -4.53 -10.16
C LEU A 117 -8.58 -6.05 -10.21
N LEU A 118 -9.39 -6.66 -11.10
CA LEU A 118 -9.51 -8.11 -11.22
C LEU A 118 -9.43 -8.54 -12.68
N PRO A 119 -8.73 -9.65 -12.98
CA PRO A 119 -8.81 -10.27 -14.30
C PRO A 119 -10.20 -10.92 -14.47
N LEU A 120 -11.03 -10.30 -15.31
CA LEU A 120 -12.38 -10.77 -15.65
C LEU A 120 -12.32 -11.74 -16.85
N GLU A 121 -11.64 -12.87 -16.67
CA GLU A 121 -11.32 -13.82 -17.74
C GLU A 121 -12.51 -14.66 -18.21
N THR A 122 -13.54 -14.83 -17.38
CA THR A 122 -14.70 -15.68 -17.68
C THR A 122 -16.01 -14.90 -17.67
N ALA A 123 -16.94 -15.25 -18.56
CA ALA A 123 -18.29 -14.66 -18.62
C ALA A 123 -19.05 -14.78 -17.29
N TYR A 124 -18.82 -15.88 -16.55
CA TYR A 124 -19.38 -16.07 -15.21
C TYR A 124 -18.83 -15.05 -14.19
N LYS A 125 -17.52 -14.77 -14.20
CA LYS A 125 -16.93 -13.74 -13.33
C LYS A 125 -17.41 -12.34 -13.72
N GLN A 126 -17.68 -12.09 -15.00
CA GLN A 126 -18.19 -10.80 -15.48
C GLN A 126 -19.61 -10.53 -14.96
N ASP A 127 -20.54 -11.48 -15.05
CA ASP A 127 -21.90 -11.31 -14.50
C ASP A 127 -21.88 -11.14 -12.97
N LEU A 128 -21.04 -11.92 -12.28
CA LEU A 128 -20.88 -11.78 -10.83
C LEU A 128 -20.26 -10.42 -10.46
N TRP A 129 -19.33 -9.94 -11.28
CA TRP A 129 -18.67 -8.66 -11.08
C TRP A 129 -19.62 -7.48 -11.23
N GLU A 130 -20.52 -7.47 -12.21
CA GLU A 130 -21.48 -6.39 -12.39
C GLU A 130 -22.32 -6.15 -11.13
N ARG A 131 -22.66 -7.22 -10.40
CA ARG A 131 -23.42 -7.14 -9.15
C ARG A 131 -22.60 -6.61 -7.98
N VAL A 132 -21.34 -7.00 -7.89
CA VAL A 132 -20.43 -6.66 -6.78
C VAL A 132 -19.70 -5.34 -7.02
N ARG A 133 -19.61 -4.87 -8.26
CA ARG A 133 -18.91 -3.65 -8.67
C ARG A 133 -19.38 -2.42 -7.89
N SER A 134 -20.68 -2.25 -7.74
CA SER A 134 -21.28 -1.13 -7.00
C SER A 134 -20.87 -1.14 -5.53
N GLN A 135 -20.81 -2.31 -4.91
CA GLN A 135 -20.38 -2.50 -3.52
C GLN A 135 -18.88 -2.21 -3.37
N VAL A 136 -18.04 -2.69 -4.29
CA VAL A 136 -16.59 -2.39 -4.30
C VAL A 136 -16.35 -0.90 -4.48
N GLN A 137 -17.05 -0.27 -5.41
CA GLN A 137 -17.00 1.18 -5.63
C GLN A 137 -17.38 1.94 -4.35
N GLN A 138 -18.48 1.56 -3.69
CA GLN A 138 -18.92 2.17 -2.45
C GLN A 138 -17.91 1.96 -1.31
N CYS A 139 -17.33 0.77 -1.18
CA CYS A 139 -16.27 0.48 -0.21
C CYS A 139 -15.02 1.33 -0.45
N ILE A 140 -14.56 1.48 -1.69
CA ILE A 140 -13.39 2.31 -2.01
C ILE A 140 -13.70 3.79 -1.81
N ALA A 141 -14.88 4.27 -2.21
CA ALA A 141 -15.27 5.67 -2.09
C ALA A 141 -15.39 6.10 -0.62
N THR A 142 -16.01 5.27 0.22
CA THR A 142 -16.29 5.60 1.63
C THR A 142 -15.12 5.25 2.56
N GLN A 143 -14.47 4.09 2.35
CA GLN A 143 -13.49 3.53 3.28
C GLN A 143 -12.10 3.30 2.66
N GLY A 144 -11.89 3.67 1.39
CA GLY A 144 -10.63 3.45 0.68
C GLY A 144 -9.41 3.92 1.46
N ARG A 145 -9.44 5.15 2.00
CA ARG A 145 -8.34 5.70 2.81
C ARG A 145 -8.09 4.91 4.10
N ARG A 146 -9.15 4.40 4.75
CA ARG A 146 -9.06 3.60 5.98
C ARG A 146 -8.49 2.21 5.70
N HIS A 147 -8.89 1.59 4.59
CA HIS A 147 -8.33 0.31 4.15
C HIS A 147 -6.86 0.41 3.71
N LEU A 148 -6.42 1.57 3.22
CA LEU A 148 -5.01 1.83 2.92
C LEU A 148 -4.15 2.06 4.17
N ARG A 149 -4.67 2.79 5.18
CA ARG A 149 -3.92 3.12 6.42
C ARG A 149 -3.82 1.98 7.41
N THR A 150 -4.82 1.10 7.45
CA THR A 150 -4.80 0.01 8.41
C THR A 150 -3.79 -1.04 7.97
N SER A 151 -2.78 -1.31 8.80
CA SER A 151 -1.79 -2.38 8.61
C SER A 151 -2.48 -3.75 8.70
N HIS A 152 -3.23 -4.09 7.66
CA HIS A 152 -4.07 -5.26 7.61
C HIS A 152 -3.27 -6.52 7.25
N ASN A 153 -1.94 -6.51 7.21
CA ASN A 153 -1.18 -7.68 6.75
C ASN A 153 -1.39 -8.91 7.64
N ARG A 154 -1.58 -8.72 8.96
CA ARG A 154 -1.98 -9.81 9.87
C ARG A 154 -3.46 -10.20 9.71
N ASN A 155 -4.37 -9.24 9.58
CA ASN A 155 -5.81 -9.52 9.50
C ASN A 155 -6.26 -10.03 8.12
N VAL A 156 -5.72 -9.51 7.02
CA VAL A 156 -5.96 -10.01 5.66
C VAL A 156 -5.38 -11.41 5.48
N ARG A 157 -4.20 -11.71 6.04
CA ARG A 157 -3.71 -13.10 6.06
C ARG A 157 -4.61 -14.02 6.87
N ARG A 158 -5.21 -13.53 7.95
CA ARG A 158 -6.17 -14.30 8.77
C ARG A 158 -7.49 -14.53 8.02
N VAL A 159 -8.02 -13.51 7.36
CA VAL A 159 -9.24 -13.59 6.52
C VAL A 159 -8.99 -14.44 5.28
N GLN A 160 -7.84 -14.33 4.60
CA GLN A 160 -7.48 -15.19 3.47
C GLN A 160 -7.27 -16.65 3.90
N ARG A 161 -6.69 -16.92 5.07
CA ARG A 161 -6.61 -18.29 5.62
C ARG A 161 -7.99 -18.82 6.01
N PHE A 162 -8.86 -17.98 6.54
CA PHE A 162 -10.24 -18.34 6.85
C PHE A 162 -11.04 -18.65 5.58
N VAL A 163 -10.92 -17.81 4.54
CA VAL A 163 -11.58 -18.00 3.25
C VAL A 163 -10.99 -19.17 2.45
N ALA A 164 -9.68 -19.43 2.53
CA ALA A 164 -9.06 -20.56 1.82
C ALA A 164 -9.17 -21.90 2.59
N GLY A 165 -9.23 -21.87 3.92
CA GLY A 165 -9.18 -23.05 4.78
C GLY A 165 -10.52 -23.42 5.42
N ASP A 166 -11.22 -22.46 6.01
CA ASP A 166 -12.44 -22.73 6.77
C ASP A 166 -13.69 -22.83 5.89
N LEU A 167 -13.70 -22.16 4.73
CA LEU A 167 -14.75 -22.32 3.72
C LEU A 167 -14.74 -23.72 3.07
N ARG A 168 -13.56 -24.31 2.88
CA ARG A 168 -13.39 -25.69 2.39
C ARG A 168 -13.85 -26.72 3.43
N ARG A 169 -13.50 -26.50 4.70
CA ARG A 169 -13.94 -27.34 5.85
C ARG A 169 -15.43 -27.22 6.15
N LEU A 170 -16.04 -26.04 5.94
CA LEU A 170 -17.49 -25.86 6.04
C LEU A 170 -18.21 -26.61 4.93
N TYR A 171 -17.70 -26.58 3.69
CA TYR A 171 -18.24 -27.37 2.58
C TYR A 171 -18.13 -28.89 2.82
N GLU A 172 -17.02 -29.35 3.40
CA GLU A 172 -16.82 -30.75 3.80
C GLU A 172 -17.73 -31.21 4.95
N ARG A 173 -18.13 -30.30 5.87
CA ARG A 173 -19.10 -30.61 6.94
C ARG A 173 -20.56 -30.56 6.51
N ILE A 174 -20.88 -29.82 5.44
CA ILE A 174 -22.27 -29.60 4.98
C ILE A 174 -22.66 -30.57 3.85
N LYS A 175 -21.71 -31.29 3.22
CA LYS A 175 -22.00 -32.51 2.44
C LYS A 175 -22.12 -33.69 3.40
N PRO A 176 -23.32 -34.18 3.77
CA PRO A 176 -23.42 -35.52 4.30
C PRO A 176 -23.08 -36.50 3.16
N GLY A 177 -22.22 -37.47 3.46
CA GLY A 177 -22.32 -38.77 2.81
C GLY A 177 -23.63 -39.43 3.23
#